data_AF-A0AAD5YWS4-F1
#
_entry.id   AF-A0AAD5YWS4-F1
#
_cell.length_a   1.000
_cell.length_b   1.000
_cell.length_c   1.000
_cell.angle_alpha   90.00
_cell.angle_beta   90.00
_cell.angle_gamma   90.00
#
_symmetry.space_group_name_H-M   'P 1'
#
loop_
_entity.id
_entity.type
_entity.pdbx_description
1 polymer ?
#
loop_
_entity_poly.entity_id
_entity_poly.type
_entity_poly.pdbx_seq_one_letter_code
_entity_poly.pdbx_strand_id
1 'polypeptide(L)'
;MSSIQKNVAQAKSTGDDKRLWIVASKKKMRRPVISRKGQRAHQTMQKLERTGMQKLEDGERLQMFKHGDYREGITIETGFKTKLILLPPPEPFNLPGKTFLQLSEASFKYPGRNSKTVINKVSLDVGPGTRIGLLGPNGCGKSTLMNLLAGELKPTLGEVKAHHRLRIGYFSQHTVDRLSLHLAPLQQLAASYPDVTISETEARTRFGSVGISGDPVTRPIKTLSGGQRNRVALGLNHVPSIACARRYRK
;
A
#
# COMPACT_ATOMS: atom_id res chain seq x y z
N MET A 1 48.42 20.58 -37.75
CA MET A 1 48.51 21.04 -36.34
C MET A 1 48.18 22.52 -36.26
N SER A 2 47.19 22.88 -35.45
CA SER A 2 46.53 24.20 -35.40
C SER A 2 47.47 25.32 -34.93
N SER A 3 47.38 26.50 -35.56
CA SER A 3 48.18 27.73 -35.29
C SER A 3 48.22 28.16 -33.81
N ILE A 4 47.26 27.68 -33.01
CA ILE A 4 47.13 27.98 -31.59
C ILE A 4 48.23 27.31 -30.75
N GLN A 5 48.63 26.08 -31.10
CA GLN A 5 49.69 25.39 -30.36
C GLN A 5 51.06 26.07 -30.53
N LYS A 6 51.31 26.64 -31.72
CA LYS A 6 52.52 27.41 -32.01
C LYS A 6 52.58 28.72 -31.21
N ASN A 7 51.46 29.45 -31.15
CA ASN A 7 51.38 30.72 -30.40
C ASN A 7 51.49 30.53 -28.87
N VAL A 8 51.02 29.39 -28.33
CA VAL A 8 51.15 29.06 -26.90
C VAL A 8 52.60 28.70 -26.54
N ALA A 9 53.30 28.00 -27.42
CA ALA A 9 54.72 27.68 -27.23
C ALA A 9 55.59 28.94 -27.28
N GLN A 10 55.30 29.84 -28.22
CA GLN A 10 56.04 31.10 -28.39
C GLN A 10 55.80 32.10 -27.24
N ALA A 11 54.61 32.10 -26.63
CA ALA A 11 54.31 32.95 -25.47
C ALA A 11 54.99 32.45 -24.17
N LYS A 12 55.25 31.14 -24.05
CA LYS A 12 55.98 30.57 -22.91
C LYS A 12 57.47 30.84 -22.96
N SER A 13 58.06 30.96 -24.16
CA SER A 13 59.49 31.24 -24.31
C SER A 13 59.86 32.72 -24.11
N THR A 14 58.88 33.64 -24.14
CA THR A 14 59.11 35.09 -24.06
C THR A 14 58.82 35.71 -22.69
N GLY A 15 58.28 34.96 -21.72
CA GLY A 15 58.09 35.44 -20.33
C GLY A 15 57.10 36.61 -20.19
N ASP A 16 56.20 36.79 -21.16
CA ASP A 16 55.34 37.96 -21.29
C ASP A 16 53.95 37.67 -20.65
N ASP A 17 53.82 37.86 -19.33
CA ASP A 17 52.67 37.42 -18.51
C ASP A 17 51.31 37.97 -18.99
N LYS A 18 51.29 39.18 -19.57
CA LYS A 18 50.07 39.76 -20.15
C LYS A 18 49.53 38.95 -21.33
N ARG A 19 50.38 38.35 -22.16
CA ARG A 19 49.96 37.54 -23.32
C ARG A 19 49.47 36.15 -22.90
N LEU A 20 50.09 35.56 -21.88
CA LEU A 20 49.62 34.31 -21.27
C LEU A 20 48.21 34.46 -20.68
N TRP A 21 47.94 35.59 -20.02
CA TRP A 21 46.62 35.90 -19.48
C TRP A 21 45.55 36.08 -20.58
N ILE A 22 45.87 36.78 -21.67
CA ILE A 22 44.95 36.97 -22.81
C ILE A 22 44.62 35.64 -23.50
N VAL A 23 45.59 34.74 -23.67
CA VAL A 23 45.39 33.42 -24.28
C VAL A 23 44.61 32.48 -23.35
N ALA A 24 44.88 32.51 -22.04
CA ALA A 24 44.12 31.76 -21.05
C ALA A 24 42.66 32.25 -20.95
N SER A 25 42.43 33.56 -21.06
CA SER A 25 41.10 34.18 -21.06
C SER A 25 40.29 33.78 -22.30
N LYS A 26 40.89 33.82 -23.51
CA LYS A 26 40.25 33.33 -24.75
C LYS A 26 39.94 31.83 -24.71
N LYS A 27 40.75 31.01 -24.03
CA LYS A 27 40.50 29.57 -23.83
C LYS A 27 39.37 29.31 -22.82
N LYS A 28 39.18 30.19 -21.84
CA LYS A 28 38.11 30.12 -20.82
C LYS A 28 36.74 30.55 -21.37
N MET A 29 36.69 31.45 -22.35
CA MET A 29 35.44 31.84 -23.05
C MET A 29 34.92 30.78 -24.03
N ARG A 30 35.79 29.97 -24.65
CA ARG A 30 35.37 28.82 -25.48
C ARG A 30 35.21 27.54 -24.65
N ARG A 31 34.46 27.62 -23.55
CA ARG A 31 33.98 26.41 -22.89
C ARG A 31 33.12 25.62 -23.89
N PRO A 32 33.30 24.30 -24.04
CA PRO A 32 32.43 23.53 -24.90
C PRO A 32 30.98 23.72 -24.45
N VAL A 33 30.05 23.82 -25.38
CA VAL A 33 28.62 23.75 -25.10
C VAL A 33 28.36 22.34 -24.55
N ILE A 34 28.50 22.20 -23.24
CA ILE A 34 28.16 20.96 -22.53
C ILE A 34 26.66 20.82 -22.72
N SER A 35 26.23 19.76 -23.40
CA SER A 35 24.82 19.46 -23.60
C SER A 35 24.08 19.52 -22.25
N ARG A 36 22.78 19.84 -22.25
CA ARG A 36 21.95 19.92 -21.03
C ARG A 36 22.09 18.69 -20.10
N LYS A 37 22.52 17.52 -20.62
CA LYS A 37 22.83 16.32 -19.84
C LYS A 37 24.12 16.44 -19.00
N GLY A 38 25.19 17.04 -19.52
CA GLY A 38 26.47 17.14 -18.80
C GLY A 38 26.48 18.19 -17.68
N GLN A 39 25.71 19.28 -17.82
CA GLN A 39 25.56 20.27 -16.74
C GLN A 39 24.79 19.69 -15.53
N ARG A 40 23.78 18.85 -15.78
CA ARG A 40 23.06 18.13 -14.71
C ARG A 40 23.96 17.15 -13.96
N ALA A 41 24.86 16.45 -14.67
CA ALA A 41 25.81 15.53 -14.06
C ALA A 41 26.80 16.24 -13.13
N HIS A 42 27.33 17.40 -13.56
CA HIS A 42 28.28 18.16 -12.75
C HIS A 42 27.61 18.80 -11.51
N GLN A 43 26.38 19.30 -11.64
CA GLN A 43 25.62 19.81 -10.50
C GLN A 43 25.19 18.71 -9.53
N THR A 44 24.86 17.51 -10.02
CA THR A 44 24.54 16.37 -9.14
C THR A 44 25.78 15.87 -8.40
N MET A 45 26.96 15.83 -9.04
CA MET A 45 28.22 15.48 -8.35
C MET A 45 28.59 16.49 -7.25
N GLN A 46 28.51 17.80 -7.51
CA GLN A 46 28.75 18.80 -6.46
C GLN A 46 27.73 18.75 -5.32
N LYS A 47 26.48 18.37 -5.61
CA LYS A 47 25.43 18.19 -4.59
C LYS A 47 25.67 16.92 -3.77
N LEU A 48 26.13 15.84 -4.40
CA LEU A 48 26.50 14.56 -3.79
C LEU A 48 27.67 14.70 -2.79
N GLU A 49 28.71 15.46 -3.18
CA GLU A 49 29.85 15.77 -2.30
C GLU A 49 29.42 16.60 -1.08
N ARG A 50 28.49 17.54 -1.27
CA ARG A 50 27.95 18.36 -0.16
C ARG A 50 27.05 17.57 0.80
N THR A 51 26.39 16.51 0.35
CA THR A 51 25.49 15.69 1.18
C THR A 51 26.14 14.42 1.77
N GLY A 52 27.45 14.22 1.57
CA GLY A 52 28.17 13.08 2.13
C GLY A 52 27.69 11.72 1.62
N MET A 53 27.22 11.66 0.37
CA MET A 53 26.72 10.42 -0.24
C MET A 53 27.75 9.85 -1.21
N GLN A 54 28.29 8.66 -0.92
CA GLN A 54 29.11 7.89 -1.85
C GLN A 54 28.25 6.89 -2.63
N LYS A 55 28.62 6.65 -3.90
CA LYS A 55 28.06 5.57 -4.70
C LYS A 55 28.90 4.30 -4.48
N LEU A 56 28.26 3.20 -4.11
CA LEU A 56 28.86 1.88 -4.25
C LEU A 56 28.67 1.37 -5.69
N GLU A 57 29.48 0.39 -6.07
CA GLU A 57 29.56 -0.14 -7.44
C GLU A 57 28.23 -0.78 -7.91
N ASP A 58 27.38 -1.21 -6.98
CA ASP A 58 26.04 -1.79 -7.25
C ASP A 58 24.92 -0.75 -7.47
N GLY A 59 25.25 0.55 -7.50
CA GLY A 59 24.29 1.62 -7.78
C GLY A 59 23.45 2.07 -6.58
N GLU A 60 23.60 1.41 -5.43
CA GLU A 60 23.01 1.82 -4.15
C GLU A 60 23.72 3.06 -3.58
N ARG A 61 22.95 3.91 -2.89
CA ARG A 61 23.40 5.20 -2.35
C ARG A 61 23.16 5.22 -0.85
N LEU A 62 24.23 5.38 -0.08
CA LEU A 62 24.16 5.56 1.37
C LEU A 62 24.62 6.96 1.76
N GLN A 63 23.82 7.61 2.60
CA GLN A 63 24.14 8.91 3.18
C GLN A 63 24.75 8.68 4.56
N MET A 64 26.02 9.05 4.72
CA MET A 64 26.70 8.95 6.02
C MET A 64 26.24 10.11 6.91
N PHE A 65 25.29 9.86 7.81
CA PHE A 65 25.04 10.75 8.93
C PHE A 65 26.13 10.51 9.99
N LYS A 66 26.97 11.51 10.23
CA LYS A 66 27.93 11.52 11.33
C LYS A 66 27.19 11.68 12.67
N HIS A 67 26.52 10.65 13.14
CA HIS A 67 26.25 10.41 14.56
C HIS A 67 25.85 8.94 14.74
N GLY A 68 26.57 8.25 15.62
CA GLY A 68 26.59 6.81 15.78
C GLY A 68 25.33 6.20 16.39
N ASP A 69 24.24 6.16 15.65
CA ASP A 69 23.14 5.24 15.91
C ASP A 69 23.03 4.25 14.75
N TYR A 70 23.39 3.00 15.03
CA TYR A 70 23.24 1.86 14.14
C TYR A 70 21.73 1.63 13.91
N ARG A 71 21.16 2.24 12.86
CA ARG A 71 19.83 1.84 12.40
C ARG A 71 19.98 0.48 11.73
N GLU A 72 19.24 -0.51 12.21
CA GLU A 72 19.05 -1.80 11.52
C GLU A 72 18.91 -1.55 10.02
N GLY A 73 19.74 -2.23 9.23
CA GLY A 73 19.82 -2.02 7.79
C GLY A 73 18.43 -2.04 7.18
N ILE A 74 18.03 -0.93 6.55
CA ILE A 74 16.79 -0.85 5.79
C ILE A 74 16.97 -1.83 4.62
N THR A 75 16.49 -3.06 4.78
CA THR A 75 16.41 -4.00 3.66
C THR A 75 15.43 -3.39 2.66
N ILE A 76 15.96 -2.82 1.58
CA ILE A 76 15.16 -2.30 0.48
C ILE A 76 14.56 -3.53 -0.21
N GLU A 77 13.33 -3.91 0.19
CA GLU A 77 12.61 -5.00 -0.44
C GLU A 77 12.49 -4.68 -1.94
N THR A 78 13.16 -5.47 -2.77
CA THR A 78 13.10 -5.37 -4.22
C THR A 78 11.65 -5.38 -4.65
N GLY A 79 11.28 -4.41 -5.50
CA GLY A 79 9.89 -4.12 -5.85
C GLY A 79 9.09 -5.40 -6.14
N PHE A 80 8.13 -5.71 -5.27
CA PHE A 80 7.27 -6.87 -5.45
C PHE A 80 6.57 -6.77 -6.80
N LYS A 81 6.76 -7.78 -7.66
CA LYS A 81 5.91 -7.99 -8.83
C LYS A 81 4.46 -7.88 -8.36
N THR A 82 3.64 -7.12 -9.08
CA THR A 82 2.20 -6.99 -8.81
C THR A 82 1.56 -8.36 -8.84
N LYS A 83 1.44 -8.98 -7.65
CA LYS A 83 0.75 -10.26 -7.51
C LYS A 83 -0.74 -9.97 -7.59
N LEU A 84 -1.43 -10.63 -8.51
CA LEU A 84 -2.89 -10.62 -8.54
C LEU A 84 -3.40 -11.19 -7.22
N ILE A 85 -4.31 -10.47 -6.57
CA ILE A 85 -5.01 -10.98 -5.39
C ILE A 85 -5.98 -12.05 -5.89
N LEU A 86 -5.63 -13.30 -5.65
CA LEU A 86 -6.49 -14.43 -6.03
C LEU A 86 -7.42 -14.74 -4.87
N LEU A 87 -8.70 -14.39 -5.03
CA LEU A 87 -9.75 -14.93 -4.19
C LEU A 87 -10.07 -16.35 -4.70
N PRO A 88 -10.07 -17.39 -3.85
CA PRO A 88 -10.54 -18.71 -4.20
C PRO A 88 -11.99 -18.61 -4.64
N PRO A 89 -12.38 -19.48 -5.59
CA PRO A 89 -13.77 -19.54 -6.01
C PRO A 89 -14.64 -19.84 -4.78
N PRO A 90 -15.80 -19.17 -4.64
CA PRO A 90 -16.75 -19.53 -3.60
C PRO A 90 -17.19 -20.98 -3.78
N GLU A 91 -17.52 -21.65 -2.68
CA GLU A 91 -18.15 -22.97 -2.77
C GLU A 91 -19.42 -22.88 -3.63
N PRO A 92 -19.69 -23.86 -4.50
CA PRO A 92 -20.85 -23.85 -5.36
C PRO A 92 -22.12 -23.77 -4.50
N PHE A 93 -22.81 -22.65 -4.62
CA PHE A 93 -24.00 -22.35 -3.84
C PHE A 93 -25.24 -22.74 -4.64
N ASN A 94 -25.53 -24.04 -4.68
CA ASN A 94 -26.67 -24.61 -5.43
C ASN A 94 -27.93 -24.57 -4.58
N LEU A 95 -28.51 -23.39 -4.38
CA LEU A 95 -29.82 -23.26 -3.71
C LEU A 95 -30.88 -22.68 -4.66
N PRO A 96 -32.12 -23.21 -4.61
CA PRO A 96 -33.27 -22.65 -5.30
C PRO A 96 -33.70 -21.37 -4.57
N GLY A 97 -33.04 -20.26 -4.83
CA GLY A 97 -33.34 -18.97 -4.23
C GLY A 97 -32.77 -17.84 -5.05
N LYS A 98 -33.60 -16.84 -5.38
CA LYS A 98 -33.20 -15.70 -6.22
C LYS A 98 -32.38 -14.65 -5.47
N THR A 99 -32.41 -14.65 -4.13
CA THR A 99 -31.86 -13.58 -3.30
C THR A 99 -31.04 -14.13 -2.13
N PHE A 100 -29.84 -13.61 -1.92
CA PHE A 100 -28.95 -13.95 -0.80
C PHE A 100 -29.16 -13.04 0.40
N LEU A 101 -29.34 -11.74 0.14
CA LEU A 101 -29.55 -10.72 1.16
C LEU A 101 -30.66 -9.79 0.68
N GLN A 102 -31.66 -9.58 1.52
CA GLN A 102 -32.83 -8.74 1.24
C GLN A 102 -33.01 -7.74 2.37
N LEU A 103 -33.31 -6.50 1.99
CA LEU A 103 -33.68 -5.42 2.89
C LEU A 103 -35.10 -5.03 2.53
N SER A 104 -36.00 -5.05 3.50
CA SER A 104 -37.41 -4.67 3.32
C SER A 104 -37.70 -3.44 4.17
N GLU A 105 -37.87 -2.29 3.51
CA GLU A 105 -38.19 -0.99 4.12
C GLU A 105 -37.28 -0.63 5.32
N ALA A 106 -36.00 -1.03 5.25
CA ALA A 106 -35.06 -0.87 6.34
C ALA A 106 -34.82 0.62 6.62
N SER A 107 -35.03 1.03 7.87
CA SER A 107 -34.73 2.37 8.35
C SER A 107 -33.82 2.30 9.58
N PHE A 108 -32.89 3.24 9.71
CA PHE A 108 -31.93 3.26 10.80
C PHE A 108 -31.65 4.66 11.33
N LYS A 109 -31.61 4.75 12.65
CA LYS A 109 -31.27 5.94 13.42
C LYS A 109 -30.30 5.54 14.53
N TYR A 110 -29.20 6.28 14.67
CA TYR A 110 -28.25 6.07 15.78
C TYR A 110 -28.91 6.44 17.12
N PRO A 111 -28.58 5.78 18.24
CA PRO A 111 -29.11 6.16 19.55
C PRO A 111 -28.59 7.55 19.95
N GLY A 112 -29.50 8.45 20.35
CA GLY A 112 -29.18 9.82 20.78
C GLY A 112 -30.39 10.75 20.80
N ARG A 113 -30.38 11.75 21.70
CA ARG A 113 -31.54 12.62 22.00
C ARG A 113 -32.03 13.45 20.80
N ASN A 114 -31.24 13.56 19.72
CA ASN A 114 -31.60 14.32 18.52
C ASN A 114 -31.09 13.67 17.22
N SER A 115 -31.00 12.34 17.15
CA SER A 115 -30.47 11.68 15.96
C SER A 115 -31.44 11.75 14.79
N LYS A 116 -30.95 12.30 13.67
CA LYS A 116 -31.64 12.27 12.38
C LYS A 116 -31.63 10.83 11.85
N THR A 117 -32.74 10.41 11.23
CA THR A 117 -32.79 9.14 10.49
C THR A 117 -31.75 9.17 9.38
N VAL A 118 -30.81 8.21 9.42
CA VAL A 118 -29.70 8.14 8.47
C VAL A 118 -30.11 7.35 7.23
N ILE A 119 -30.83 6.24 7.44
CA ILE A 119 -31.38 5.39 6.40
C ILE A 119 -32.90 5.40 6.55
N ASN A 120 -33.63 5.68 5.48
CA ASN A 120 -35.08 5.80 5.51
C ASN A 120 -35.70 4.88 4.45
N LYS A 121 -36.44 3.86 4.90
CA LYS A 121 -37.23 2.90 4.09
C LYS A 121 -36.49 2.39 2.84
N VAL A 122 -35.27 1.90 3.03
CA VAL A 122 -34.49 1.34 1.92
C VAL A 122 -34.84 -0.13 1.72
N SER A 123 -35.23 -0.47 0.49
CA SER A 123 -35.43 -1.85 0.05
C SER A 123 -34.38 -2.21 -1.00
N LEU A 124 -33.69 -3.34 -0.81
CA LEU A 124 -32.60 -3.79 -1.67
C LEU A 124 -32.50 -5.31 -1.66
N ASP A 125 -32.43 -5.91 -2.84
CA ASP A 125 -32.20 -7.33 -3.03
C ASP A 125 -30.83 -7.57 -3.65
N VAL A 126 -30.04 -8.46 -3.05
CA VAL A 126 -28.73 -8.87 -3.54
C VAL A 126 -28.78 -10.34 -3.92
N GLY A 127 -28.62 -10.61 -5.21
CA GLY A 127 -28.60 -11.96 -5.77
C GLY A 127 -27.18 -12.45 -6.12
N PRO A 128 -27.06 -13.69 -6.64
CA PRO A 128 -25.80 -14.22 -7.15
C PRO A 128 -25.29 -13.40 -8.35
N GLY A 129 -23.98 -13.14 -8.38
CA GLY A 129 -23.33 -12.39 -9.47
C GLY A 129 -23.62 -10.87 -9.48
N THR A 130 -24.42 -10.38 -8.53
CA THR A 130 -24.77 -8.96 -8.43
C THR A 130 -23.56 -8.12 -8.00
N ARG A 131 -23.37 -6.97 -8.67
CA ARG A 131 -22.37 -5.95 -8.32
C ARG A 131 -23.09 -4.62 -8.08
N ILE A 132 -22.96 -4.05 -6.89
CA ILE A 132 -23.66 -2.82 -6.49
C ILE A 132 -22.64 -1.75 -6.12
N GLY A 133 -22.75 -0.57 -6.73
CA GLY A 133 -22.01 0.61 -6.35
C GLY A 133 -22.89 1.56 -5.53
N LEU A 134 -22.40 1.99 -4.36
CA LEU A 134 -23.07 3.00 -3.54
C LEU A 134 -22.41 4.36 -3.77
N LEU A 135 -23.17 5.29 -4.35
CA LEU A 135 -22.73 6.64 -4.68
C LEU A 135 -23.50 7.67 -3.83
N GLY A 136 -22.84 8.78 -3.50
CA GLY A 136 -23.46 9.87 -2.74
C GLY A 136 -22.44 10.70 -1.96
N PRO A 137 -22.84 11.85 -1.40
CA PRO A 137 -21.94 12.73 -0.66
C PRO A 137 -21.44 12.08 0.64
N ASN A 138 -20.31 12.56 1.15
CA ASN A 138 -19.81 12.10 2.45
C ASN A 138 -20.83 12.42 3.55
N GLY A 139 -21.06 11.47 4.45
CA GLY A 139 -22.06 11.61 5.52
C GLY A 139 -23.51 11.26 5.13
N CYS A 140 -23.81 10.87 3.89
CA CYS A 140 -25.18 10.46 3.52
C CYS A 140 -25.62 9.08 4.07
N GLY A 141 -24.73 8.36 4.76
CA GLY A 141 -25.06 7.07 5.36
C GLY A 141 -24.60 5.83 4.57
N LYS A 142 -23.75 5.96 3.54
CA LYS A 142 -23.21 4.80 2.79
C LYS A 142 -22.58 3.74 3.69
N SER A 143 -21.68 4.15 4.59
CA SER A 143 -21.04 3.23 5.54
C SER A 143 -22.06 2.63 6.52
N THR A 144 -23.08 3.39 6.91
CA THR A 144 -24.19 2.89 7.73
C THR A 144 -24.99 1.81 7.00
N LEU A 145 -25.30 2.03 5.70
CA LEU A 145 -25.96 1.02 4.88
C LEU A 145 -25.09 -0.23 4.73
N MET A 146 -23.79 -0.08 4.47
CA MET A 146 -22.86 -1.21 4.43
C MET A 146 -22.82 -1.98 5.75
N ASN A 147 -22.82 -1.30 6.89
CA ASN A 147 -22.87 -1.95 8.20
C ASN A 147 -24.20 -2.68 8.45
N LEU A 148 -25.34 -2.16 7.96
CA LEU A 148 -26.62 -2.88 7.98
C LEU A 148 -26.55 -4.16 7.13
N LEU A 149 -25.99 -4.08 5.92
CA LEU A 149 -25.80 -5.24 5.02
C LEU A 149 -24.87 -6.27 5.64
N ALA A 150 -23.80 -5.83 6.31
CA ALA A 150 -22.83 -6.69 6.98
C ALA A 150 -23.38 -7.32 8.27
N GLY A 151 -24.54 -6.88 8.75
CA GLY A 151 -25.13 -7.33 10.02
C GLY A 151 -24.47 -6.73 11.27
N GLU A 152 -23.59 -5.73 11.13
CA GLU A 152 -22.97 -5.02 12.26
C GLU A 152 -23.95 -4.08 12.96
N LEU A 153 -24.94 -3.57 12.21
CA LEU A 153 -26.03 -2.76 12.74
C LEU A 153 -27.37 -3.46 12.50
N LYS A 154 -28.30 -3.32 13.44
CA LYS A 154 -29.69 -3.76 13.28
C LYS A 154 -30.56 -2.58 12.84
N PRO A 155 -31.47 -2.77 11.87
CA PRO A 155 -32.41 -1.72 11.49
C PRO A 155 -33.30 -1.34 12.68
N THR A 156 -33.69 -0.06 12.74
CA THR A 156 -34.66 0.44 13.72
C THR A 156 -36.09 0.10 13.29
N LEU A 157 -36.36 0.12 11.98
CA LEU A 157 -37.63 -0.29 11.36
C LEU A 157 -37.32 -1.12 10.10
N GLY A 158 -38.27 -1.96 9.71
CA GLY A 158 -38.08 -2.89 8.59
C GLY A 158 -37.24 -4.11 8.98
N GLU A 159 -36.76 -4.85 7.99
CA GLU A 159 -36.04 -6.11 8.20
C GLU A 159 -34.85 -6.27 7.24
N VAL A 160 -33.84 -7.03 7.70
CA VAL A 160 -32.74 -7.52 6.88
C VAL A 160 -32.78 -9.04 6.95
N LYS A 161 -33.06 -9.69 5.81
CA LYS A 161 -33.10 -11.14 5.64
C LYS A 161 -31.85 -11.60 4.91
N ALA A 162 -31.01 -12.36 5.60
CA ALA A 162 -29.86 -13.03 5.00
C ALA A 162 -30.13 -14.54 4.91
N HIS A 163 -29.66 -15.17 3.85
CA HIS A 163 -29.72 -16.62 3.75
C HIS A 163 -28.86 -17.28 4.84
N HIS A 164 -29.35 -18.36 5.47
CA HIS A 164 -28.72 -19.01 6.63
C HIS A 164 -27.28 -19.50 6.38
N ARG A 165 -26.96 -19.90 5.14
CA ARG A 165 -25.60 -20.29 4.70
C ARG A 165 -24.76 -19.12 4.15
N LEU A 166 -25.30 -17.90 4.07
CA LEU A 166 -24.58 -16.75 3.53
C LEU A 166 -23.43 -16.38 4.46
N ARG A 167 -22.23 -16.25 3.89
CA ARG A 167 -21.03 -15.76 4.59
C ARG A 167 -20.65 -14.41 4.01
N ILE A 168 -20.63 -13.38 4.86
CA ILE A 168 -20.34 -12.01 4.46
C ILE A 168 -18.90 -11.66 4.84
N GLY A 169 -18.07 -11.36 3.84
CA GLY A 169 -16.75 -10.75 4.02
C GLY A 169 -16.89 -9.23 3.98
N TYR A 170 -16.56 -8.55 5.07
CA TYR A 170 -16.63 -7.09 5.16
C TYR A 170 -15.22 -6.50 5.30
N PHE A 171 -14.89 -5.54 4.44
CA PHE A 171 -13.61 -4.82 4.45
C PHE A 171 -13.88 -3.32 4.55
N SER A 172 -13.76 -2.79 5.76
CA SER A 172 -13.97 -1.38 6.06
C SER A 172 -12.65 -0.59 6.07
N GLN A 173 -12.75 0.73 6.05
CA GLN A 173 -11.61 1.64 6.15
C GLN A 173 -10.77 1.40 7.41
N HIS A 174 -11.40 1.05 8.54
CA HIS A 174 -10.73 0.81 9.82
C HIS A 174 -10.23 -0.62 10.01
N THR A 175 -10.36 -1.49 9.01
CA THR A 175 -9.93 -2.89 9.12
C THR A 175 -8.43 -2.99 9.43
N VAL A 176 -7.63 -2.10 8.86
CA VAL A 176 -6.18 -2.03 9.12
C VAL A 176 -5.88 -1.55 10.53
N ASP A 177 -6.67 -0.62 11.04
CA ASP A 177 -6.49 -0.04 12.39
C ASP A 177 -6.77 -1.09 13.48
N ARG A 178 -7.58 -2.11 13.18
CA ARG A 178 -7.85 -3.24 14.07
C ARG A 178 -6.72 -4.27 14.15
N LEU A 179 -5.68 -4.15 13.32
CA LEU A 179 -4.55 -5.08 13.35
C LEU A 179 -3.66 -4.81 14.56
N SER A 180 -3.30 -5.88 15.28
CA SER A 180 -2.31 -5.79 16.36
C SER A 180 -0.92 -5.64 15.77
N LEU A 181 -0.35 -4.44 15.85
CA LEU A 181 0.96 -4.11 15.25
C LEU A 181 2.13 -4.93 15.83
N HIS A 182 1.97 -5.46 17.04
CA HIS A 182 2.97 -6.27 17.73
C HIS A 182 2.99 -7.74 17.29
N LEU A 183 1.89 -8.24 16.73
CA LEU A 183 1.78 -9.64 16.32
C LEU A 183 2.28 -9.84 14.90
N ALA A 184 2.80 -11.03 14.62
CA ALA A 184 3.03 -11.47 13.24
C ALA A 184 1.70 -11.79 12.55
N PRO A 185 1.58 -11.67 11.21
CA PRO A 185 0.39 -12.05 10.46
C PRO A 185 -0.15 -13.45 10.79
N LEU A 186 0.73 -14.45 10.95
CA LEU A 186 0.35 -15.81 11.36
C LEU A 186 -0.32 -15.84 12.73
N GLN A 187 0.27 -15.15 13.71
CA GLN A 187 -0.25 -15.07 15.07
C GLN A 187 -1.57 -14.30 15.11
N GLN A 188 -1.68 -13.23 14.33
CA GLN A 188 -2.92 -12.46 14.18
C GLN A 188 -4.03 -13.31 13.57
N LEU A 189 -3.72 -14.19 12.61
CA LEU A 189 -4.68 -15.13 12.03
C LEU A 189 -5.18 -16.11 13.09
N ALA A 190 -4.26 -16.73 13.86
CA ALA A 190 -4.62 -17.64 14.95
C ALA A 190 -5.46 -16.94 16.03
N ALA A 191 -5.10 -15.70 16.40
CA ALA A 191 -5.84 -14.91 17.39
C ALA A 191 -7.23 -14.50 16.90
N SER A 192 -7.40 -14.30 15.58
CA SER A 192 -8.69 -13.95 14.99
C SER A 192 -9.66 -15.15 14.92
N TYR A 193 -9.13 -16.37 14.92
CA TYR A 193 -9.89 -17.62 14.79
C TYR A 193 -9.44 -18.66 15.84
N PRO A 194 -9.66 -18.41 17.14
CA PRO A 194 -9.21 -19.33 18.20
C PRO A 194 -9.86 -20.71 18.14
N ASP A 195 -11.06 -20.80 17.57
CA ASP A 195 -11.82 -22.04 17.43
C ASP A 195 -11.34 -22.93 16.25
N VAL A 196 -10.40 -22.44 15.42
CA VAL A 196 -9.95 -23.15 14.21
C VAL A 196 -8.45 -23.37 14.25
N THR A 197 -8.07 -24.64 14.26
CA THR A 197 -6.68 -25.05 14.14
C THR A 197 -6.22 -24.90 12.70
N ILE A 198 -5.56 -23.78 12.39
CA ILE A 198 -4.98 -23.50 11.07
C ILE A 198 -3.50 -23.89 11.10
N SER A 199 -3.07 -24.76 10.19
CA SER A 199 -1.65 -25.10 10.03
C SER A 199 -0.85 -23.90 9.52
N GLU A 200 0.43 -23.78 9.93
CA GLU A 200 1.31 -22.71 9.45
C GLU A 200 1.43 -22.70 7.91
N THR A 201 1.50 -23.89 7.29
CA THR A 201 1.57 -24.02 5.82
C THR A 201 0.32 -23.46 5.14
N GLU A 202 -0.85 -23.70 5.73
CA GLU A 202 -2.12 -23.18 5.21
C GLU A 202 -2.19 -21.65 5.36
N ALA A 203 -1.76 -21.13 6.52
CA ALA A 203 -1.70 -19.70 6.78
C ALA A 203 -0.71 -18.99 5.84
N ARG A 204 0.47 -19.57 5.58
CA ARG A 204 1.44 -19.05 4.59
C ARG A 204 0.87 -19.07 3.17
N THR A 205 0.15 -20.12 2.80
CA THR A 205 -0.53 -20.20 1.50
C THR A 205 -1.60 -19.12 1.37
N ARG A 206 -2.37 -18.89 2.43
CA ARG A 206 -3.40 -17.85 2.52
C ARG A 206 -2.81 -16.45 2.37
N PHE A 207 -1.74 -16.12 3.09
CA PHE A 207 -1.07 -14.82 2.90
C PHE A 207 -0.38 -14.73 1.54
N GLY A 208 0.08 -15.86 1.01
CA GLY A 208 0.64 -15.96 -0.33
C GLY A 208 -0.34 -15.54 -1.43
N SER A 209 -1.65 -15.82 -1.30
CA SER A 209 -2.67 -15.45 -2.30
C SER A 209 -2.93 -13.94 -2.36
N VAL A 210 -2.74 -13.23 -1.25
CA VAL A 210 -2.82 -11.75 -1.18
C VAL A 210 -1.48 -11.07 -1.44
N GLY A 211 -0.42 -11.82 -1.77
CA GLY A 211 0.89 -11.28 -2.11
C GLY A 211 1.81 -10.98 -0.93
N ILE A 212 1.57 -11.62 0.23
CA ILE A 212 2.46 -11.58 1.38
C ILE A 212 3.09 -12.98 1.53
N SER A 213 4.36 -13.11 1.18
CA SER A 213 5.06 -14.40 1.19
C SER A 213 6.45 -14.28 1.76
N GLY A 214 6.96 -15.36 2.34
CA GLY A 214 8.29 -15.41 2.95
C GLY A 214 8.30 -14.78 4.34
N ASP A 215 9.37 -14.04 4.63
CA ASP A 215 9.67 -13.47 5.93
C ASP A 215 8.65 -12.42 6.47
N PRO A 216 7.97 -11.58 5.64
CA PRO A 216 6.91 -10.68 6.10
C PRO A 216 5.74 -11.35 6.82
N VAL A 217 5.56 -12.67 6.65
CA VAL A 217 4.49 -13.46 7.28
C VAL A 217 4.82 -13.78 8.76
N THR A 218 6.10 -13.84 9.11
CA THR A 218 6.61 -14.16 10.46
C THR A 218 7.06 -12.93 11.23
N ARG A 219 7.33 -11.80 10.55
CA ARG A 219 7.68 -10.54 11.22
C ARG A 219 6.46 -9.81 11.78
N PRO A 220 6.63 -8.98 12.83
CA PRO A 220 5.56 -8.16 13.39
C PRO A 220 4.93 -7.20 12.37
N ILE A 221 3.62 -7.01 12.41
CA ILE A 221 2.87 -6.15 11.47
C ILE A 221 3.37 -4.70 11.46
N LYS A 222 3.96 -4.20 12.57
CA LYS A 222 4.57 -2.85 12.63
C LYS A 222 5.66 -2.60 11.59
N THR A 223 6.37 -3.63 11.14
CA THR A 223 7.46 -3.48 10.16
C THR A 223 6.94 -3.40 8.73
N LEU A 224 5.66 -3.71 8.51
CA LEU A 224 5.03 -3.76 7.19
C LEU A 224 4.61 -2.37 6.72
N SER A 225 4.82 -2.12 5.42
CA SER A 225 4.29 -0.93 4.74
C SER A 225 2.76 -0.88 4.81
N GLY A 226 2.16 0.30 4.65
CA GLY A 226 0.69 0.45 4.65
C GLY A 226 -0.01 -0.44 3.61
N GLY A 227 0.60 -0.64 2.45
CA GLY A 227 0.10 -1.56 1.41
C GLY A 227 0.17 -3.03 1.83
N GLN A 228 1.26 -3.44 2.50
CA GLN A 228 1.36 -4.79 3.06
C GLN A 228 0.36 -5.02 4.20
N ARG A 229 0.15 -4.04 5.07
CA ARG A 229 -0.88 -4.09 6.12
C ARG A 229 -2.29 -4.25 5.55
N ASN A 230 -2.61 -3.54 4.47
CA ASN A 230 -3.86 -3.75 3.73
C ASN A 230 -4.01 -5.17 3.19
N ARG A 231 -2.95 -5.71 2.59
CA ARG A 231 -2.94 -7.10 2.09
C ARG A 231 -3.10 -8.12 3.22
N VAL A 232 -2.46 -7.91 4.37
CA VAL A 232 -2.65 -8.74 5.57
C VAL A 232 -4.11 -8.67 6.03
N ALA A 233 -4.70 -7.48 6.12
CA ALA A 233 -6.12 -7.31 6.48
C ALA A 233 -7.07 -8.02 5.50
N LEU A 234 -6.74 -8.01 4.20
CA LEU A 234 -7.47 -8.80 3.19
C LEU A 234 -7.31 -10.30 3.44
N GLY A 235 -6.09 -10.77 3.69
CA GLY A 235 -5.79 -12.18 3.98
C GLY A 235 -6.46 -12.71 5.25
N LEU A 236 -6.71 -11.86 6.25
CA LEU A 236 -7.45 -12.23 7.47
C LEU A 236 -8.95 -12.38 7.22
N ASN A 237 -9.55 -11.51 6.40
CA ASN A 237 -10.95 -11.62 5.99
C ASN A 237 -11.17 -12.67 4.90
N HIS A 238 -10.07 -13.16 4.33
CA HIS A 238 -10.07 -14.22 3.36
C HIS A 238 -10.32 -15.57 4.05
N VAL A 239 -11.59 -16.00 4.09
CA VAL A 239 -12.02 -17.25 4.73
C VAL A 239 -12.34 -18.31 3.67
N PRO A 240 -11.52 -19.38 3.53
CA PRO A 240 -12.02 -20.64 3.00
C PRO A 240 -12.88 -21.34 4.06
N SER A 241 -13.95 -21.99 3.58
CA SER A 241 -14.75 -23.13 4.08
C SER A 241 -14.87 -23.44 5.58
N ILE A 242 -13.81 -23.36 6.38
CA ILE A 242 -13.70 -24.02 7.68
C ILE A 242 -14.08 -23.12 8.88
N ALA A 243 -13.95 -21.80 8.80
CA ALA A 243 -13.87 -20.98 10.03
C ALA A 243 -14.98 -19.98 10.35
N CYS A 244 -16.07 -19.90 9.58
CA CYS A 244 -17.01 -18.78 9.69
C CYS A 244 -18.38 -19.13 10.26
N ALA A 245 -18.46 -20.06 11.22
CA ALA A 245 -19.71 -20.37 11.92
C ALA A 245 -20.07 -19.35 13.02
N ARG A 246 -19.18 -18.41 13.38
CA ARG A 246 -19.32 -17.65 14.65
C ARG A 246 -19.42 -16.13 14.53
N ARG A 247 -19.35 -15.53 13.34
CA ARG A 247 -19.68 -14.07 13.22
C ARG A 247 -21.17 -13.77 13.40
N TYR A 248 -22.01 -14.81 13.49
CA TYR A 248 -23.37 -14.75 14.01
C TYR A 248 -23.45 -15.50 15.36
N ARG A 249 -22.90 -14.94 16.44
CA ARG A 249 -23.35 -15.31 17.79
C ARG A 249 -24.01 -14.08 18.43
N LYS A 250 -25.28 -14.32 18.75
CA LYS A 250 -26.29 -13.56 19.52
C LYS A 250 -25.85 -12.26 20.19
#